data_AF-A0A6B3FJB5-F1
#
_entry.id   AF-A0A6B3FJB5-F1
#
_cell.length_a   1.000
_cell.length_b   1.000
_cell.length_c   1.000
_cell.angle_alpha   90.00
_cell.angle_beta   90.00
_cell.angle_gamma   90.00
#
_symmetry.space_group_name_H-M   'P 1'
#
loop_
_entity.id
_entity.type
_entity.pdbx_description
1 polymer ?
#
loop_
_entity_poly.entity_id
_entity_poly.type
_entity_poly.pdbx_seq_one_letter_code
_entity_poly.pdbx_strand_id
1 'polypeptide(L)'
;PNTVHGTIHGPGYSGSGGIGAGYSLPGGAAFADDFHTFAVDWNPDSISWSVDGTVYQTRTPADVGGNQWVFNKPFFIILNLAVGGY
;
A
#
# COMPACT_ATOMS: atom_id res chain seq x y z
N PRO A 1 3.99 4.18 -15.91
CA PRO A 1 4.31 4.21 -14.46
C PRO A 1 4.83 2.83 -14.05
N ASN A 2 6.03 2.76 -13.47
CA ASN A 2 6.73 1.47 -13.28
C ASN A 2 6.75 1.01 -11.82
N THR A 3 6.14 1.80 -10.93
CA THR A 3 6.13 1.57 -9.49
C THR A 3 4.70 1.68 -8.99
N VAL A 4 4.28 0.67 -8.22
CA VAL A 4 3.08 0.73 -7.38
C VAL A 4 3.51 1.03 -5.95
N HIS A 5 2.66 1.76 -5.22
CA HIS A 5 2.90 2.09 -3.82
C HIS A 5 1.78 1.52 -2.96
N GLY A 6 2.15 0.82 -1.89
CA GLY A 6 1.25 0.53 -0.77
C GLY A 6 1.65 1.43 0.40
N THR A 7 0.71 2.24 0.89
CA THR A 7 0.99 3.22 1.94
C THR A 7 -0.16 3.23 2.94
N ILE A 8 0.19 3.21 4.22
CA ILE A 8 -0.77 3.45 5.31
C ILE A 8 -0.71 4.89 5.76
N HIS A 9 -1.90 5.43 6.05
CA HIS A 9 -2.07 6.76 6.60
C HIS A 9 -2.92 6.72 7.86
N GLY A 10 -2.51 7.49 8.87
CA GLY A 10 -3.22 7.62 10.13
C GLY A 10 -2.74 8.82 10.94
N PRO A 11 -3.22 8.96 12.19
CA PRO A 11 -2.84 10.07 13.05
C PRO A 11 -1.32 10.11 13.28
N GLY A 12 -0.67 11.19 12.88
CA GLY A 12 0.79 11.36 13.01
C GLY A 12 1.63 10.78 11.85
N TYR A 13 1.00 10.12 10.86
CA TYR A 13 1.67 9.57 9.68
C TYR A 13 0.76 9.69 8.45
N SER A 14 0.65 10.89 7.90
CA SER A 14 -0.28 11.23 6.81
C SER A 14 0.31 12.22 5.81
N GLY A 15 -0.39 12.45 4.69
CA GLY A 15 0.13 13.30 3.60
C GLY A 15 1.41 12.71 3.01
N SER A 16 2.45 13.53 2.82
CA SER A 16 3.77 13.06 2.38
C SER A 16 4.50 12.19 3.41
N GLY A 17 4.06 12.18 4.67
CA GLY A 17 4.61 11.37 5.76
C GLY A 17 3.92 10.03 5.98
N GLY A 18 3.22 9.49 4.96
CA GLY A 18 2.68 8.13 5.02
C GLY A 18 3.77 7.07 5.13
N ILE A 19 3.45 5.93 5.72
CA ILE A 19 4.40 4.82 5.89
C ILE A 19 4.10 3.78 4.81
N GLY A 20 5.07 3.47 3.96
CA GLY A 20 4.83 2.60 2.82
C GLY A 20 6.11 2.11 2.16
N ALA A 21 5.94 1.41 1.05
CA ALA A 21 7.01 0.96 0.18
C ALA A 21 6.53 0.99 -1.28
N GLY A 22 7.48 1.20 -2.19
CA GLY A 22 7.27 1.03 -3.62
C GLY A 22 7.65 -0.38 -4.06
N TYR A 23 6.98 -0.87 -5.10
CA TYR A 23 7.32 -2.11 -5.77
C TYR A 23 7.31 -1.92 -7.29
N SER A 24 8.27 -2.54 -7.96
CA SER A 24 8.41 -2.54 -9.42
C SER A 24 8.52 -3.98 -9.89
N LEU A 25 7.96 -4.26 -11.07
CA LEU A 25 8.04 -5.59 -11.66
C LEU A 25 9.51 -5.97 -11.95
N PRO A 26 9.88 -7.26 -11.80
CA PRO A 26 11.19 -7.74 -12.17
C PRO A 26 11.53 -7.44 -13.64
N GLY A 27 12.82 -7.29 -13.93
CA GLY A 27 13.29 -7.07 -15.31
C GLY A 27 12.89 -5.73 -15.93
N GLY A 28 12.31 -4.80 -15.15
CA GLY A 28 11.92 -3.48 -15.64
C GLY A 28 10.64 -3.48 -16.48
N ALA A 29 9.82 -4.53 -16.39
CA ALA A 29 8.51 -4.58 -17.03
C ALA A 29 7.59 -3.46 -16.51
N ALA A 30 6.65 -3.01 -17.36
CA ALA A 30 5.68 -2.00 -16.98
C ALA A 30 4.34 -2.62 -16.60
N PHE A 31 3.73 -2.14 -15.51
CA PHE A 31 2.40 -2.56 -15.07
C PHE A 31 1.27 -2.30 -16.08
N ALA A 32 1.54 -1.48 -17.11
CA ALA A 32 0.57 -1.16 -18.14
C ALA A 32 0.56 -2.18 -19.29
N ASP A 33 1.52 -3.11 -19.32
CA ASP A 33 1.68 -4.05 -20.43
C ASP A 33 0.73 -5.26 -20.33
N ASP A 34 0.24 -5.59 -19.12
CA ASP A 34 -0.72 -6.67 -18.88
C ASP A 34 -1.56 -6.44 -17.61
N PHE A 35 -2.54 -7.30 -17.37
CA PHE A 35 -3.25 -7.38 -16.09
C PHE A 35 -2.39 -8.00 -15.00
N HIS A 36 -2.47 -7.42 -13.81
CA HIS A 36 -1.80 -7.90 -12.61
C HIS A 36 -2.79 -8.01 -11.45
N THR A 37 -2.53 -8.95 -10.54
CA THR A 37 -3.31 -9.07 -9.31
C THR A 37 -2.66 -8.23 -8.21
N PHE A 38 -3.32 -7.15 -7.82
CA PHE A 38 -2.95 -6.35 -6.66
C PHE A 38 -3.81 -6.76 -5.48
N ALA A 39 -3.19 -7.17 -4.38
CA ALA A 39 -3.92 -7.64 -3.21
C ALA A 39 -3.39 -7.00 -1.91
N VAL A 40 -4.30 -6.93 -0.94
CA VAL A 40 -4.02 -6.54 0.44
C VAL A 40 -4.60 -7.59 1.37
N ASP A 41 -3.74 -8.28 2.11
CA ASP A 41 -4.13 -9.15 3.21
C ASP A 41 -4.15 -8.32 4.50
N TRP A 42 -5.34 -8.11 5.05
CA TRP A 42 -5.57 -7.20 6.17
C TRP A 42 -6.12 -7.95 7.39
N ASN A 43 -5.31 -7.99 8.44
CA ASN A 43 -5.60 -8.56 9.75
C ASN A 43 -5.54 -7.50 10.85
N PRO A 44 -6.04 -7.79 12.08
CA PRO A 44 -6.03 -6.81 13.16
C PRO A 44 -4.66 -6.22 13.50
N ASP A 45 -3.59 -7.00 13.34
CA ASP A 45 -2.23 -6.58 13.72
C ASP A 45 -1.26 -6.56 12.53
N SER A 46 -1.76 -6.72 11.31
CA SER A 46 -0.92 -6.67 10.11
C SER A 46 -1.69 -6.31 8.85
N ILE A 47 -1.01 -5.59 7.95
CA ILE A 47 -1.47 -5.37 6.58
C ILE A 47 -0.32 -5.73 5.66
N SER A 48 -0.54 -6.62 4.70
CA SER A 48 0.46 -7.03 3.72
C SER A 48 -0.02 -6.73 2.31
N TRP A 49 0.87 -6.20 1.46
CA TRP A 49 0.58 -5.93 0.06
C TRP A 49 1.33 -6.91 -0.82
N SER A 50 0.66 -7.38 -1.86
CA SER A 50 1.26 -8.25 -2.86
C SER A 50 0.89 -7.82 -4.27
N VAL A 51 1.78 -8.17 -5.20
CA VAL A 51 1.57 -8.12 -6.64
C VAL A 51 1.83 -9.51 -7.18
N ASP A 52 0.86 -10.06 -7.90
CA ASP A 52 0.93 -11.40 -8.51
C ASP A 52 1.35 -12.48 -7.49
N GLY A 53 0.82 -12.38 -6.26
CA GLY A 53 1.14 -13.27 -5.14
C GLY A 53 2.47 -13.02 -4.45
N THR A 54 3.32 -12.13 -4.96
CA THR A 54 4.58 -11.74 -4.31
C THR A 54 4.33 -10.64 -3.29
N VAL A 55 4.43 -10.97 -2.01
CA VAL A 55 4.37 -9.99 -0.92
C VAL A 55 5.62 -9.10 -0.97
N TYR A 56 5.42 -7.79 -1.10
CA TYR A 56 6.54 -6.84 -1.16
C TYR A 56 6.66 -5.96 0.09
N GLN A 57 5.61 -5.90 0.92
CA GLN A 57 5.69 -5.27 2.24
C GLN A 57 4.62 -5.79 3.19
N THR A 58 4.93 -5.69 4.48
CA THR A 58 4.00 -5.88 5.60
C THR A 58 4.18 -4.74 6.59
N ARG A 59 3.06 -4.23 7.13
CA ARG A 59 3.03 -3.21 8.19
C ARG A 59 2.24 -3.72 9.39
N THR A 60 2.69 -3.34 10.56
CA THR A 60 2.18 -3.73 11.87
C THR A 60 2.03 -2.49 12.77
N PRO A 61 1.35 -2.59 13.93
CA PRO A 61 1.33 -1.52 14.91
C PRO A 61 2.71 -1.05 15.39
N ALA A 62 3.76 -1.88 15.30
CA ALA A 62 5.12 -1.47 15.65
C ALA A 62 5.71 -0.47 14.65
N ASP A 63 5.25 -0.48 13.39
CA ASP A 63 5.76 0.38 12.32
C ASP A 63 5.29 1.84 12.44
N VAL A 64 4.24 2.13 13.21
CA VAL A 64 3.68 3.49 13.33
C VAL A 64 4.37 4.34 14.39
N GLY A 65 5.48 3.88 14.98
CA GLY A 65 6.34 4.69 15.86
C GLY A 65 5.65 5.17 17.13
N GLY A 66 4.76 4.36 17.70
CA GLY A 66 3.97 4.71 18.89
C GLY A 66 2.71 5.53 18.61
N ASN A 67 2.46 5.91 17.35
CA ASN A 67 1.19 6.50 16.95
C ASN A 67 0.04 5.47 16.98
N GLN A 68 -1.19 5.95 16.83
CA GLN A 68 -2.37 5.09 16.88
C GLN A 68 -2.51 4.22 15.63
N TRP A 69 -2.69 2.91 15.83
CA TRP A 69 -3.14 1.97 14.80
C TRP A 69 -4.66 2.09 14.61
N VAL A 70 -5.10 2.56 13.44
CA VAL A 70 -6.52 2.92 13.18
C VAL A 70 -7.22 2.00 12.17
N PHE A 71 -6.63 0.83 11.92
CA PHE A 71 -7.03 -0.08 10.85
C PHE A 71 -7.97 -1.20 11.31
N ASN A 72 -8.33 -1.25 12.59
CA ASN A 72 -9.21 -2.29 13.17
C ASN A 72 -10.66 -1.83 13.22
N LYS A 73 -11.21 -1.54 12.04
CA LYS A 73 -12.60 -1.13 11.85
C LYS A 73 -13.04 -1.43 10.42
N PRO A 74 -14.34 -1.40 10.10
CA PRO A 74 -14.78 -1.55 8.71
C PRO A 74 -14.26 -0.44 7.80
N PHE A 75 -13.90 -0.81 6.56
CA PHE A 75 -13.55 0.10 5.47
C PHE A 75 -14.37 -0.24 4.22
N PHE A 76 -14.34 0.65 3.24
CA PHE A 76 -14.85 0.41 1.89
C PHE A 76 -13.72 0.67 0.87
N ILE A 77 -13.85 0.08 -0.32
CA ILE A 77 -12.86 0.22 -1.39
C ILE A 77 -13.23 1.40 -2.29
N ILE A 78 -12.21 2.15 -2.70
CA ILE A 78 -12.31 3.21 -3.72
C ILE A 78 -11.40 2.82 -4.88
N LEU A 79 -11.90 2.99 -6.10
CA LEU A 79 -11.11 2.95 -7.33
C LEU A 79 -11.29 4.27 -8.08
N ASN A 80 -10.20 4.96 -8.37
CA ASN A 80 -10.22 6.23 -9.10
C ASN A 80 -8.99 6.36 -10.02
N LEU A 81 -9.10 7.25 -11.01
CA LEU A 81 -8.01 7.70 -11.86
C LEU A 81 -7.89 9.22 -11.71
N ALA A 82 -6.79 9.68 -11.12
CA ALA A 82 -6.49 11.10 -10.99
C ALA A 82 -5.59 11.59 -12.14
N VAL A 83 -5.69 12.86 -12.50
CA VAL A 83 -4.83 13.53 -13.49
C VAL A 83 -4.23 14.79 -12.85
N GLY A 84 -2.90 14.84 -12.75
CA GLY A 84 -2.17 15.90 -12.02
C GLY A 84 -1.86 15.54 -10.55
N GLY A 85 -1.20 16.46 -9.83
CA GLY A 85 -0.77 16.32 -8.43
C GLY A 85 0.76 16.31 -8.23
N TYR A 86 1.25 16.95 -7.15
CA TYR A 86 2.63 16.89 -6.63
C TYR A 86 2.59 16.95 -5.11
#